data_AF-A0A956FSQ2-F1
#
_entry.id   AF-A0A956FSQ2-F1
#
_cell.length_a   1.000
_cell.length_b   1.000
_cell.length_c   1.000
_cell.angle_alpha   90.00
_cell.angle_beta   90.00
_cell.angle_gamma   90.00
#
_symmetry.space_group_name_H-M   'P 1'
#
loop_
_entity.id
_entity.type
_entity.pdbx_description
1 polymer ?
#
loop_
_entity_poly.entity_id
_entity_poly.type
_entity_poly.pdbx_seq_one_letter_code
_entity_poly.pdbx_strand_id
1 'polypeptide(L)'
;MARAARHAITLSTAAVLALSQAIPTVFAAQPEDDDATDEAASEDDEASEAAPAEPEAEPEPEPEPEPEPEPEADPASYSSRLAILPVEIDGTVDEGADERLLTNLRKGFARGAFGLVDQPAIAAIAGGACDDACVSALRSQESADYVLKTRIKVDDRDYIVKLDLVDSKNADVVASSDERCDLCGLAEVGQLLEAQAAVLRRKLEDLIKGPPVLQIETTPAGALVFVDNQLVGTSPLERTMIEGEHIVRVMLDGYVPDEREVNLVSGVREVLELPLKRTPQQAKFRAFGWASLAVGLPVLGGGVAMLALHGRYSGECDGLITVYDENGTAYTGTNSEYRPIVCESVVNTRWGGAAALAGGAALVTIGAMLLLRTRNKNKTKTKAKAKDTARIVPAGFGIAGRF
;
A
#
# COMPACT_ATOMS: atom_id res chain seq x y z
N MET A 1 38.11 17.46 -47.51
CA MET A 1 37.86 18.86 -47.09
C MET A 1 36.55 18.89 -46.29
N ALA A 2 36.69 18.87 -44.96
CA ALA A 2 36.13 19.85 -44.01
C ALA A 2 34.58 19.80 -43.92
N ARG A 3 33.94 19.23 -42.89
CA ARG A 3 34.02 19.47 -41.42
C ARG A 3 33.62 20.91 -41.06
N ALA A 4 32.32 21.19 -41.01
CA ALA A 4 31.64 22.28 -40.30
C ALA A 4 30.13 21.93 -40.37
N ALA A 5 29.30 21.94 -39.34
CA ALA A 5 29.32 22.68 -38.10
C ALA A 5 28.73 21.83 -36.95
N ARG A 6 29.52 21.67 -35.89
CA ARG A 6 29.05 21.48 -34.51
C ARG A 6 29.15 22.87 -33.87
N HIS A 7 28.09 23.41 -33.28
CA HIS A 7 28.10 24.24 -32.06
C HIS A 7 26.75 24.93 -31.80
N ALA A 8 26.53 25.24 -30.51
CA ALA A 8 25.37 25.83 -29.85
C ALA A 8 24.17 24.86 -29.76
N ILE A 9 23.77 24.32 -28.61
CA ILE A 9 23.32 25.07 -27.42
C ILE A 9 23.68 24.28 -26.15
N THR A 10 24.65 24.80 -25.40
CA THR A 10 24.92 24.50 -24.00
C THR A 10 25.21 25.83 -23.33
N LEU A 11 24.78 25.99 -22.07
CA LEU A 11 24.94 27.12 -21.15
C LEU A 11 23.68 27.99 -20.95
N SER A 12 22.94 27.66 -19.91
CA SER A 12 22.33 28.66 -19.02
C SER A 12 22.27 28.08 -17.60
N THR A 13 23.44 28.02 -16.96
CA THR A 13 23.62 27.75 -15.52
C THR A 13 24.54 28.82 -14.97
N ALA A 14 23.98 29.92 -14.45
CA ALA A 14 24.63 30.86 -13.53
C ALA A 14 23.66 32.02 -13.19
N ALA A 15 23.12 31.99 -11.97
CA ALA A 15 22.44 33.03 -11.18
C ALA A 15 21.37 32.27 -10.37
N VAL A 16 21.45 32.08 -9.05
CA VAL A 16 21.62 33.09 -8.02
C VAL A 16 22.27 32.42 -6.79
N LEU A 17 23.39 32.97 -6.34
CA LEU A 17 23.99 32.73 -5.02
C LEU A 17 23.47 33.84 -4.09
N ALA A 18 23.07 33.48 -2.86
CA ALA A 18 23.07 34.27 -1.61
C ALA A 18 21.76 34.20 -0.79
N LEU A 19 21.81 33.43 0.30
CA LEU A 19 21.15 33.61 1.63
C LEU A 19 21.35 32.25 2.35
N SER A 20 22.43 31.98 3.07
CA SER A 20 22.89 32.51 4.38
C SER A 20 21.83 32.57 5.47
N GLN A 21 21.81 31.51 6.27
CA GLN A 21 21.63 31.43 7.73
C GLN A 21 20.43 32.12 8.39
N ALA A 22 19.56 31.30 9.01
CA ALA A 22 18.98 31.59 10.34
C ALA A 22 18.33 30.31 10.93
N ILE A 23 18.97 29.76 11.97
CA ILE A 23 18.39 28.84 12.95
C ILE A 23 18.00 29.70 14.15
N PRO A 24 16.78 29.62 14.70
CA PRO A 24 16.53 30.13 16.04
C PRO A 24 16.61 28.98 17.06
N THR A 25 17.73 28.94 17.76
CA THR A 25 17.83 28.37 19.11
C THR A 25 17.16 29.33 20.08
N VAL A 26 16.17 28.85 20.83
CA VAL A 26 15.60 29.60 21.96
C VAL A 26 16.42 29.29 23.21
N PHE A 27 16.82 30.38 23.86
CA PHE A 27 17.65 30.50 25.04
C PHE A 27 16.82 31.21 26.11
N ALA A 28 16.75 30.64 27.32
CA ALA A 28 16.54 31.32 28.61
C ALA A 28 16.83 30.25 29.71
N ALA A 29 17.97 30.31 30.42
CA ALA A 29 18.29 31.18 31.57
C ALA A 29 17.49 30.78 32.82
N GLN A 30 18.01 30.59 34.04
CA GLN A 30 19.36 30.57 34.64
C GLN A 30 19.23 29.87 36.03
N PRO A 31 20.34 29.50 36.70
CA PRO A 31 20.36 28.88 38.02
C PRO A 31 20.49 29.92 39.14
N GLU A 32 20.00 29.61 40.34
CA GLU A 32 20.40 30.27 41.58
C GLU A 32 20.79 29.20 42.60
N ASP A 33 22.06 29.29 43.01
CA ASP A 33 22.65 28.68 44.18
C ASP A 33 21.98 29.25 45.45
N ASP A 34 21.88 28.47 46.52
CA ASP A 34 22.42 28.96 47.80
C ASP A 34 22.61 27.85 48.85
N ASP A 35 23.57 28.19 49.70
CA ASP A 35 24.45 27.39 50.52
C ASP A 35 23.82 26.85 51.83
N ALA A 36 24.61 25.97 52.43
CA ALA A 36 24.62 25.40 53.77
C ALA A 36 24.01 26.20 54.94
N THR A 37 23.53 25.46 55.95
CA THR A 37 24.02 25.45 57.36
C THR A 37 23.06 24.60 58.21
N ASP A 38 23.47 23.51 58.86
CA ASP A 38 24.30 23.31 60.07
C ASP A 38 23.49 23.28 61.39
N GLU A 39 23.94 22.40 62.31
CA GLU A 39 23.58 22.25 63.74
C GLU A 39 22.17 21.69 64.10
N ALA A 40 21.99 20.50 64.69
CA ALA A 40 22.47 19.90 65.94
C ALA A 40 21.76 20.40 67.23
N ALA A 41 21.48 19.43 68.12
CA ALA A 41 21.07 19.53 69.54
C ALA A 41 19.58 19.88 69.79
N SER A 42 18.75 18.88 70.15
CA SER A 42 18.45 18.37 71.51
C SER A 42 17.58 19.32 72.33
N GLU A 43 16.42 18.85 72.78
CA GLU A 43 16.06 18.69 74.20
C GLU A 43 14.58 18.34 74.33
N ASP A 44 14.32 17.54 75.36
CA ASP A 44 13.08 16.89 75.75
C ASP A 44 11.95 17.89 76.07
N ASP A 45 10.69 17.49 75.87
CA ASP A 45 9.65 17.84 76.84
C ASP A 45 8.43 16.92 76.76
N GLU A 46 7.91 16.66 77.96
CA GLU A 46 7.00 15.62 78.36
C GLU A 46 5.51 15.98 78.16
N ALA A 47 4.69 14.93 78.16
CA ALA A 47 3.25 14.89 78.49
C ALA A 47 2.21 15.36 77.46
N SER A 48 1.34 14.43 77.04
CA SER A 48 -0.08 14.43 77.48
C SER A 48 -0.92 13.40 76.69
N GLU A 49 -1.63 12.59 77.47
CA GLU A 49 -2.78 11.72 77.16
C GLU A 49 -3.51 11.89 75.80
N ALA A 50 -3.68 10.77 75.09
CA ALA A 50 -4.98 10.29 74.61
C ALA A 50 -4.85 8.83 74.10
N ALA A 51 -5.62 7.92 74.68
CA ALA A 51 -5.76 6.55 74.17
C ALA A 51 -6.51 6.56 72.83
N PRO A 52 -6.02 5.88 71.77
CA PRO A 52 -6.84 5.61 70.60
C PRO A 52 -7.70 4.35 70.84
N ALA A 53 -8.99 4.49 70.55
CA ALA A 53 -9.99 3.44 70.62
C ALA A 53 -9.62 2.22 69.75
N GLU A 54 -9.98 1.03 70.24
CA GLU A 54 -9.91 -0.22 69.48
C GLU A 54 -10.70 -0.10 68.17
N PRO A 55 -10.15 -0.49 67.00
CA PRO A 55 -10.91 -0.54 65.77
C PRO A 55 -11.85 -1.75 65.80
N GLU A 56 -13.15 -1.50 65.62
CA GLU A 56 -14.16 -2.53 65.41
C GLU A 56 -13.79 -3.37 64.17
N ALA A 57 -13.83 -4.70 64.31
CA ALA A 57 -13.54 -5.63 63.24
C ALA A 57 -14.61 -5.53 62.13
N GLU A 58 -14.19 -5.17 60.92
CA GLU A 58 -15.04 -5.26 59.72
C GLU A 58 -15.35 -6.74 59.43
N PRO A 59 -16.61 -7.08 59.07
CA PRO A 59 -16.98 -8.45 58.74
C PRO A 59 -16.32 -8.89 57.44
N GLU A 60 -15.72 -10.08 57.44
CA GLU A 60 -15.10 -10.68 56.25
C GLU A 60 -16.12 -10.81 55.11
N PRO A 61 -15.75 -10.43 53.86
CA PRO A 61 -16.65 -10.56 52.72
C PRO A 61 -16.93 -12.03 52.42
N GLU A 62 -18.21 -12.35 52.19
CA GLU A 62 -18.65 -13.70 51.80
C GLU A 62 -17.94 -14.17 50.52
N PRO A 63 -17.58 -15.46 50.41
CA PRO A 63 -16.89 -15.99 49.24
C PRO A 63 -17.79 -15.93 48.01
N GLU A 64 -17.28 -15.33 46.93
CA GLU A 64 -17.96 -15.28 45.64
C GLU A 64 -18.21 -16.71 45.11
N PRO A 65 -19.38 -16.98 44.50
CA PRO A 65 -19.69 -18.29 43.95
C PRO A 65 -18.76 -18.65 42.79
N GLU A 66 -18.20 -19.85 42.82
CA GLU A 66 -17.32 -20.36 41.77
C GLU A 66 -18.01 -20.36 40.40
N PRO A 67 -17.36 -19.89 39.32
CA PRO A 67 -17.94 -19.85 37.99
C PRO A 67 -18.21 -21.27 37.47
N GLU A 68 -19.41 -21.48 36.93
CA GLU A 68 -19.81 -22.75 36.31
C GLU A 68 -18.86 -23.09 35.13
N PRO A 69 -18.49 -24.37 34.94
CA PRO A 69 -17.56 -24.78 33.89
C PRO A 69 -18.15 -24.58 32.50
N GLU A 70 -17.41 -23.91 31.61
CA GLU A 70 -17.77 -23.77 30.20
C GLU A 70 -17.89 -25.15 29.51
N PRO A 71 -18.86 -25.33 28.60
CA PRO A 71 -19.08 -26.61 27.93
C PRO A 71 -17.86 -27.02 27.10
N GLU A 72 -17.35 -28.23 27.36
CA GLU A 72 -16.25 -28.85 26.60
C GLU A 72 -16.64 -28.97 25.11
N ALA A 73 -15.78 -28.47 24.22
CA ALA A 73 -16.02 -28.47 22.79
C ALA A 73 -15.98 -29.89 22.20
N ASP A 74 -16.90 -30.18 21.26
CA ASP A 74 -17.04 -31.47 20.60
C ASP A 74 -15.75 -31.88 19.86
N PRO A 75 -15.15 -33.06 20.14
CA PRO A 75 -13.87 -33.49 19.57
C PRO A 75 -13.92 -33.76 18.04
N ALA A 76 -15.12 -33.83 17.47
CA ALA A 76 -15.36 -33.98 16.03
C ALA A 76 -15.35 -32.65 15.25
N SER A 77 -15.22 -31.50 15.93
CA SER A 77 -15.24 -30.17 15.30
C SER A 77 -13.88 -29.68 14.81
N TYR A 78 -12.79 -30.33 15.24
CA TYR A 78 -11.43 -29.89 14.95
C TYR A 78 -10.92 -30.42 13.60
N SER A 79 -10.36 -29.52 12.77
CA SER A 79 -9.82 -29.86 11.45
C SER A 79 -8.51 -30.65 11.49
N SER A 80 -7.87 -30.74 12.67
CA SER A 80 -6.64 -31.49 12.87
C SER A 80 -6.60 -32.10 14.27
N ARG A 81 -5.90 -33.23 14.41
CA ARG A 81 -5.74 -33.95 15.68
C ARG A 81 -4.28 -34.21 16.01
N LEU A 82 -3.93 -34.11 17.29
CA LEU A 82 -2.61 -34.36 17.85
C LEU A 82 -2.63 -35.62 18.73
N ALA A 83 -1.77 -36.58 18.42
CA ALA A 83 -1.51 -37.73 19.30
C ALA A 83 -0.28 -37.43 20.18
N ILE A 84 -0.46 -37.47 21.50
CA ILE A 84 0.64 -37.29 22.46
C ILE A 84 1.07 -38.66 22.95
N LEU A 85 2.24 -39.11 22.51
CA LEU A 85 2.78 -40.41 22.88
C LEU A 85 3.18 -40.44 24.37
N PRO A 86 3.26 -41.64 24.98
CA PRO A 86 3.86 -41.81 26.29
C PRO A 86 5.28 -41.21 26.34
N VAL A 87 5.65 -40.69 27.49
CA VAL A 87 6.95 -40.04 27.70
C VAL A 87 8.05 -41.11 27.77
N GLU A 88 9.03 -41.05 26.86
CA GLU A 88 10.21 -41.91 26.92
C GLU A 88 11.21 -41.33 27.93
N ILE A 89 11.56 -42.06 28.98
CA ILE A 89 12.55 -41.62 29.97
C ILE A 89 13.77 -42.55 29.93
N ASP A 90 14.94 -41.97 29.63
CA ASP A 90 16.23 -42.64 29.67
C ASP A 90 16.90 -42.35 31.01
N GLY A 91 16.70 -43.26 31.98
CA GLY A 91 17.20 -43.15 33.35
C GLY A 91 16.33 -43.87 34.37
N THR A 92 16.71 -43.79 35.65
CA THR A 92 15.90 -44.30 36.77
C THR A 92 15.01 -43.19 37.31
N VAL A 93 13.71 -43.44 37.37
CA VAL A 93 12.69 -42.50 37.88
C VAL A 93 11.69 -43.27 38.75
N ASP A 94 10.95 -42.54 39.59
CA ASP A 94 9.89 -43.10 40.41
C ASP A 94 8.78 -43.75 39.54
N GLU A 95 8.17 -44.83 40.05
CA GLU A 95 7.02 -45.48 39.39
C GLU A 95 5.87 -44.48 39.18
N GLY A 96 5.31 -44.43 37.97
CA GLY A 96 4.22 -43.51 37.59
C GLY A 96 4.66 -42.09 37.23
N ALA A 97 5.97 -41.84 37.11
CA ALA A 97 6.49 -40.55 36.64
C ALA A 97 5.98 -40.19 35.23
N ASP A 98 5.94 -41.16 34.33
CA ASP A 98 5.48 -41.04 32.95
C ASP A 98 4.02 -40.54 32.86
N GLU A 99 3.09 -41.10 33.65
CA GLU A 99 1.68 -40.69 33.65
C GLU A 99 1.48 -39.25 34.15
N ARG A 100 2.22 -38.85 35.18
CA ARG A 100 2.19 -37.48 35.72
C ARG A 100 2.70 -36.48 34.70
N LEU A 101 3.81 -36.80 34.03
CA LEU A 101 4.40 -35.95 32.99
C LEU A 101 3.50 -35.85 31.76
N LEU A 102 2.88 -36.96 31.36
CA LEU A 102 1.90 -37.00 30.27
C LEU A 102 0.68 -36.12 30.54
N THR A 103 0.23 -36.09 31.80
CA THR A 103 -0.87 -35.21 32.22
C THR A 103 -0.50 -33.73 32.05
N ASN A 104 0.72 -33.34 32.42
CA ASN A 104 1.20 -31.96 32.24
C ASN A 104 1.35 -31.57 30.77
N LEU A 105 1.85 -32.49 29.93
CA LEU A 105 1.88 -32.28 28.48
C LEU A 105 0.48 -32.05 27.92
N ARG A 106 -0.49 -32.91 28.27
CA ARG A 106 -1.89 -32.75 27.82
C ARG A 106 -2.46 -31.41 28.25
N LYS A 107 -2.22 -30.96 29.48
CA LYS A 107 -2.63 -29.62 29.95
C LYS A 107 -2.06 -28.49 29.09
N GLY A 108 -0.78 -28.56 28.74
CA GLY A 108 -0.13 -27.55 27.90
C GLY A 108 -0.72 -27.45 26.48
N PHE A 109 -1.23 -28.57 25.93
CA PHE A 109 -1.89 -28.60 24.63
C PHE A 109 -3.43 -28.45 24.68
N ALA A 110 -4.07 -28.57 25.86
CA ALA A 110 -5.52 -28.61 26.01
C ALA A 110 -6.24 -27.36 25.50
N ARG A 111 -5.57 -26.20 25.50
CA ARG A 111 -6.13 -24.92 25.02
C ARG A 111 -5.96 -24.72 23.50
N GLY A 112 -5.57 -25.77 22.78
CA GLY A 112 -5.28 -25.69 21.35
C GLY A 112 -6.52 -25.68 20.47
N ALA A 113 -6.42 -25.07 19.29
CA ALA A 113 -7.45 -25.14 18.26
C ALA A 113 -7.41 -26.46 17.44
N PHE A 114 -7.16 -27.59 18.10
CA PHE A 114 -7.06 -28.93 17.52
C PHE A 114 -7.51 -29.98 18.52
N GLY A 115 -7.92 -31.16 18.04
CA GLY A 115 -8.34 -32.26 18.90
C GLY A 115 -7.14 -33.02 19.48
N LEU A 116 -7.23 -33.46 20.73
CA LEU A 116 -6.28 -34.44 21.29
C LEU A 116 -6.81 -35.86 21.08
N VAL A 117 -5.95 -36.78 20.66
CA VAL A 117 -6.30 -38.20 20.60
C VAL A 117 -6.32 -38.78 22.02
N ASP A 118 -7.23 -39.71 22.27
CA ASP A 118 -7.40 -40.36 23.57
C ASP A 118 -6.27 -41.34 23.86
N GLN A 119 -5.80 -41.34 25.11
CA GLN A 119 -4.65 -42.15 25.50
C GLN A 119 -4.85 -43.67 25.36
N PRO A 120 -6.02 -44.25 25.68
CA PRO A 120 -6.24 -45.68 25.47
C PRO A 120 -6.13 -46.09 24.00
N ALA A 121 -6.54 -45.21 23.08
CA ALA A 121 -6.45 -45.45 21.64
C ALA A 121 -5.00 -45.39 21.16
N ILE A 122 -4.22 -44.42 21.67
CA ILE A 122 -2.78 -44.35 21.39
C ILE A 122 -2.07 -45.59 21.93
N ALA A 123 -2.34 -46.01 23.18
CA ALA A 123 -1.69 -47.17 23.80
C ALA A 123 -1.99 -48.49 23.07
N ALA A 124 -3.16 -48.62 22.43
CA ALA A 124 -3.50 -49.79 21.62
C ALA A 124 -2.65 -49.92 20.34
N ILE A 125 -2.08 -48.80 19.87
CA ILE A 125 -1.29 -48.72 18.64
C ILE A 125 0.21 -48.61 18.97
N ALA A 126 0.56 -47.74 19.90
CA ALA A 126 1.92 -47.42 20.34
C ALA A 126 2.17 -48.03 21.73
N GLY A 127 2.59 -49.29 21.77
CA GLY A 127 2.97 -49.99 23.00
C GLY A 127 4.35 -49.62 23.55
N GLY A 128 4.84 -48.40 23.27
CA GLY A 128 6.20 -47.95 23.61
C GLY A 128 6.79 -47.02 22.54
N ALA A 129 8.05 -47.28 22.16
CA ALA A 129 8.75 -46.49 21.14
C ALA A 129 8.01 -46.53 19.80
N CYS A 130 7.63 -45.35 19.30
CA CYS A 130 6.84 -45.21 18.07
C CYS A 130 7.74 -44.86 16.88
N ASP A 131 7.93 -45.83 15.99
CA ASP A 131 8.63 -45.68 14.71
C ASP A 131 7.73 -45.08 13.62
N ASP A 132 8.23 -44.95 12.39
CA ASP A 132 7.50 -44.34 11.27
C ASP A 132 6.24 -45.15 10.90
N ALA A 133 6.28 -46.48 11.08
CA ALA A 133 5.13 -47.34 10.88
C ALA A 133 4.04 -47.06 11.91
N CYS A 134 4.41 -46.93 13.18
CA CYS A 134 3.51 -46.52 14.26
C CYS A 134 2.88 -45.14 14.00
N VAL A 135 3.66 -44.15 13.56
CA VAL A 135 3.14 -42.81 13.19
C VAL A 135 2.10 -42.91 12.07
N SER A 136 2.36 -43.72 11.04
CA SER A 136 1.39 -43.95 9.96
C SER A 136 0.12 -44.66 10.43
N ALA A 137 0.23 -45.57 11.41
CA ALA A 137 -0.91 -46.27 12.00
C ALA A 137 -1.82 -45.31 12.77
N LEU A 138 -1.24 -44.40 13.58
CA LEU A 138 -1.97 -43.35 14.30
C LEU A 138 -2.73 -42.42 13.35
N ARG A 139 -2.14 -42.08 12.20
CA ARG A 139 -2.82 -41.32 11.15
C ARG A 139 -4.04 -42.07 10.59
N SER A 140 -3.86 -43.35 10.28
CA SER A 140 -4.89 -44.14 9.59
C SER A 140 -6.06 -44.57 10.49
N GLN A 141 -5.82 -44.80 11.78
CA GLN A 141 -6.82 -45.33 12.71
C GLN A 141 -7.47 -44.24 13.56
N GLU A 142 -6.67 -43.26 14.03
CA GLU A 142 -7.13 -42.22 14.98
C GLU A 142 -7.22 -40.82 14.34
N SER A 143 -6.98 -40.74 13.02
CA SER A 143 -6.92 -39.48 12.27
C SER A 143 -5.95 -38.47 12.87
N ALA A 144 -4.84 -38.94 13.46
CA ALA A 144 -3.81 -38.06 14.00
C ALA A 144 -2.98 -37.45 12.88
N ASP A 145 -3.13 -36.15 12.64
CA ASP A 145 -2.34 -35.40 11.65
C ASP A 145 -0.93 -35.10 12.14
N TYR A 146 -0.77 -34.98 13.45
CA TYR A 146 0.50 -34.74 14.11
C TYR A 146 0.71 -35.68 15.30
N VAL A 147 1.97 -36.01 15.58
CA VAL A 147 2.39 -36.84 16.71
C VAL A 147 3.44 -36.11 17.53
N LEU A 148 3.25 -36.03 18.85
CA LEU A 148 4.25 -35.52 19.77
C LEU A 148 5.06 -36.67 20.37
N LYS A 149 6.37 -36.68 20.13
CA LYS A 149 7.34 -37.57 20.77
C LYS A 149 8.05 -36.81 21.87
N THR A 150 7.98 -37.31 23.10
CA THR A 150 8.67 -36.70 24.25
C THR A 150 9.76 -37.63 24.73
N ARG A 151 11.00 -37.15 24.80
CA ARG A 151 12.14 -37.85 25.38
C ARG A 151 12.74 -37.05 26.50
N ILE A 152 12.96 -37.70 27.64
CA ILE A 152 13.62 -37.12 28.79
C ILE A 152 14.85 -37.96 29.10
N LYS A 153 16.01 -37.33 29.12
CA LYS A 153 17.26 -37.97 29.53
C LYS A 153 17.66 -37.48 30.90
N VAL A 154 17.91 -38.41 31.82
CA VAL A 154 18.43 -38.10 33.16
C VAL A 154 19.95 -38.04 33.10
N ASP A 155 20.52 -36.88 33.45
CA ASP A 155 21.96 -36.61 33.47
C ASP A 155 22.36 -36.20 34.90
N ASP A 156 22.62 -37.19 35.75
CA ASP A 156 22.87 -37.04 37.19
C ASP A 156 21.70 -36.38 37.94
N ARG A 157 21.74 -35.05 38.15
CA ARG A 157 20.69 -34.26 38.80
C ARG A 157 19.91 -33.36 37.85
N ASP A 158 20.27 -33.40 36.57
CA ASP A 158 19.69 -32.56 35.53
C ASP A 158 18.83 -33.40 34.59
N TYR A 159 17.80 -32.78 34.03
CA TYR A 159 16.93 -33.41 33.04
C TYR A 159 17.07 -32.69 31.71
N ILE A 160 17.33 -33.43 30.64
CA ILE A 160 17.30 -32.91 29.27
C ILE A 160 15.99 -33.34 28.66
N VAL A 161 15.13 -32.37 28.37
CA VAL A 161 13.76 -32.57 27.91
C VAL A 161 13.67 -32.19 26.45
N LYS A 162 13.33 -33.16 25.60
CA LYS A 162 13.15 -32.97 24.17
C LYS A 162 11.74 -33.34 23.71
N LEU A 163 11.07 -32.40 23.08
CA LEU A 163 9.74 -32.57 22.49
C LEU A 163 9.87 -32.40 20.98
N ASP A 164 9.57 -33.46 20.23
CA ASP A 164 9.56 -33.47 18.77
C ASP A 164 8.11 -33.58 18.27
N LEU A 165 7.66 -32.56 17.54
CA LEU A 165 6.38 -32.56 16.84
C LEU A 165 6.61 -33.08 15.42
N VAL A 166 5.91 -34.17 15.08
CA VAL A 166 6.09 -34.94 13.85
C VAL A 166 4.83 -34.83 12.99
N ASP A 167 4.98 -34.58 11.69
CA ASP A 167 3.88 -34.68 10.72
C ASP A 167 3.64 -36.15 10.36
N SER A 168 2.41 -36.62 10.54
CA SER A 168 2.08 -38.03 10.30
C SER A 168 2.08 -38.44 8.83
N LYS A 169 2.20 -37.51 7.87
CA LYS A 169 2.22 -37.81 6.42
C LYS A 169 3.58 -38.37 5.96
N ASN A 170 4.66 -37.80 6.47
CA ASN A 170 6.04 -38.08 6.05
C ASN A 170 6.94 -38.49 7.23
N ALA A 171 6.43 -38.47 8.46
CA ALA A 171 7.19 -38.74 9.69
C ALA A 171 8.35 -37.75 9.92
N ASP A 172 8.32 -36.58 9.29
CA ASP A 172 9.32 -35.53 9.48
C ASP A 172 9.04 -34.72 10.75
N VAL A 173 10.10 -34.33 11.46
CA VAL A 173 10.00 -33.41 12.61
C VAL A 173 9.78 -31.99 12.09
N VAL A 174 8.59 -31.44 12.32
CA VAL A 174 8.18 -30.10 11.85
C VAL A 174 8.45 -29.00 12.87
N ALA A 175 8.50 -29.35 14.16
CA ALA A 175 8.93 -28.45 15.22
C ALA A 175 9.58 -29.26 16.35
N SER A 176 10.56 -28.67 17.02
CA SER A 176 11.22 -29.28 18.17
C SER A 176 11.41 -28.22 19.27
N SER A 177 11.47 -28.70 20.51
CA SER A 177 11.84 -27.96 21.71
C SER A 177 12.82 -28.81 22.51
N ASP A 178 13.96 -28.24 22.90
CA ASP A 178 15.01 -28.93 23.64
C ASP A 178 15.46 -28.00 24.75
N GLU A 179 15.16 -28.36 26.00
CA GLU A 179 15.47 -27.55 27.17
C GLU A 179 16.14 -28.42 28.25
N ARG A 180 17.10 -27.82 28.95
CA ARG A 180 17.74 -28.42 30.12
C ARG A 180 17.11 -27.86 31.40
N CYS A 181 16.82 -28.76 32.33
CA CYS A 181 16.30 -28.46 33.65
C CYS A 181 17.38 -28.83 34.67
N ASP A 182 18.12 -27.82 35.12
CA ASP A 182 19.25 -28.01 36.02
C ASP A 182 18.78 -28.20 37.47
N LEU A 183 19.32 -29.22 38.14
CA LEU A 183 19.10 -29.52 39.56
C LEU A 183 17.63 -29.61 39.99
N CYS A 184 16.77 -30.11 39.11
CA CYS A 184 15.33 -30.09 39.31
C CYS A 184 14.76 -31.47 39.68
N GLY A 185 13.60 -31.50 40.33
CA GLY A 185 12.86 -32.71 40.63
C GLY A 185 11.76 -32.98 39.60
N LEU A 186 11.07 -34.11 39.77
CA LEU A 186 10.02 -34.54 38.83
C LEU A 186 8.86 -33.53 38.71
N ALA A 187 8.56 -32.80 39.79
CA ALA A 187 7.51 -31.78 39.80
C ALA A 187 7.88 -30.57 38.93
N GLU A 188 9.12 -30.09 39.01
CA GLU A 188 9.62 -28.99 38.17
C GLU A 188 9.69 -29.40 36.69
N VAL A 189 10.11 -30.64 36.40
CA VAL A 189 10.09 -31.18 35.02
C VAL A 189 8.67 -31.17 34.45
N GLY A 190 7.67 -31.51 35.27
CA GLY A 190 6.26 -31.43 34.88
C GLY A 190 5.82 -30.03 34.49
N GLN A 191 6.17 -29.02 35.28
CA GLN A 191 5.87 -27.61 34.97
C GLN A 191 6.60 -27.15 33.70
N LEU A 192 7.85 -27.58 33.52
CA LEU A 192 8.62 -27.29 32.32
C LEU A 192 7.96 -27.90 31.06
N LEU A 193 7.50 -29.15 31.14
CA LEU A 193 6.79 -29.81 30.03
C LEU A 193 5.50 -29.08 29.66
N GLU A 194 4.70 -28.65 30.65
CA GLU A 194 3.48 -27.88 30.41
C GLU A 194 3.79 -26.56 29.69
N ALA A 195 4.82 -25.84 30.14
CA ALA A 195 5.27 -24.60 29.53
C ALA A 195 5.77 -24.80 28.08
N GLN A 196 6.62 -25.80 27.84
CA GLN A 196 7.12 -26.11 26.50
C GLN A 196 6.00 -26.60 25.56
N ALA A 197 5.06 -27.39 26.08
CA ALA A 197 3.87 -27.81 25.35
C ALA A 197 3.03 -26.60 24.91
N ALA A 198 2.86 -25.60 25.78
CA ALA A 198 2.15 -24.36 25.42
C ALA A 198 2.88 -23.56 24.31
N VAL A 199 4.22 -23.59 24.26
CA VAL A 199 5.01 -22.99 23.18
C VAL A 199 4.84 -23.77 21.87
N LEU A 200 4.96 -25.10 21.91
CA LEU A 200 4.78 -25.95 20.73
C LEU A 200 3.34 -25.93 20.20
N ARG A 201 2.34 -25.78 21.07
CA ARG A 201 0.93 -25.62 20.70
C ARG A 201 0.74 -24.46 19.71
N ARG A 202 1.34 -23.31 19.97
CA ARG A 202 1.27 -22.15 19.06
C ARG A 202 1.88 -22.47 17.70
N LYS A 203 3.08 -23.07 17.69
CA LYS A 203 3.73 -23.49 16.44
C LYS A 203 2.88 -24.49 15.65
N LEU A 204 2.23 -25.44 16.34
CA LEU A 204 1.32 -26.40 15.72
C LEU A 204 0.09 -25.72 15.11
N GLU A 205 -0.52 -24.75 15.81
CA GLU A 205 -1.65 -23.99 15.27
C GLU A 205 -1.28 -23.22 13.99
N ASP A 206 -0.08 -22.64 13.94
CA ASP A 206 0.43 -21.94 12.77
C ASP A 206 0.64 -22.90 11.59
N LEU A 207 1.16 -24.11 11.85
CA LEU A 207 1.29 -25.18 10.86
C LEU A 207 -0.06 -25.68 10.34
N ILE A 208 -1.08 -25.80 11.22
CA ILE A 208 -2.43 -26.23 10.85
C ILE A 208 -3.10 -25.19 9.94
N LYS A 209 -2.99 -23.90 10.28
CA LYS A 209 -3.57 -22.82 9.47
C LYS A 209 -2.90 -22.77 8.10
N GLY A 210 -1.59 -23.00 8.03
CA GLY A 210 -0.83 -22.88 6.80
C GLY A 210 -0.64 -21.42 6.36
N PRO A 211 0.20 -21.18 5.35
CA PRO A 211 0.54 -19.82 4.94
C PRO A 211 -0.66 -19.10 4.28
N PRO A 212 -0.76 -17.77 4.40
CA PRO A 212 -1.81 -17.00 3.73
C PRO A 212 -1.71 -17.11 2.21
N VAL A 213 -2.86 -17.04 1.54
CA VAL A 213 -2.94 -17.04 0.07
C VAL A 213 -3.56 -15.73 -0.40
N LEU A 214 -2.84 -15.00 -1.25
CA LEU A 214 -3.32 -13.76 -1.84
C LEU A 214 -3.73 -14.01 -3.30
N GLN A 215 -5.00 -13.75 -3.60
CA GLN A 215 -5.57 -13.78 -4.95
C GLN A 215 -5.84 -12.35 -5.42
N ILE A 216 -5.24 -11.95 -6.54
CA ILE A 216 -5.33 -10.59 -7.07
C ILE A 216 -6.04 -10.63 -8.41
N GLU A 217 -7.17 -9.93 -8.49
CA GLU A 217 -7.96 -9.79 -9.70
C GLU A 217 -8.08 -8.32 -10.09
N THR A 218 -7.77 -8.01 -11.35
CA THR A 218 -7.92 -6.65 -11.86
C THR A 218 -8.94 -6.60 -12.99
N THR A 219 -9.67 -5.50 -13.06
CA THR A 219 -10.57 -5.21 -14.19
C THR A 219 -10.10 -3.95 -14.91
N PRO A 220 -9.55 -4.05 -16.13
CA PRO A 220 -9.33 -5.26 -16.94
C PRO A 220 -8.15 -6.12 -16.43
N ALA A 221 -8.13 -7.39 -16.85
CA ALA A 221 -7.06 -8.35 -16.55
C ALA A 221 -5.75 -8.02 -17.29
N GLY A 222 -4.64 -8.64 -16.88
CA GLY A 222 -3.32 -8.47 -17.47
C GLY A 222 -2.50 -7.31 -16.92
N ALA A 223 -2.87 -6.80 -15.73
CA ALA A 223 -2.09 -5.79 -15.04
C ALA A 223 -0.84 -6.43 -14.42
N LEU A 224 0.30 -5.74 -14.46
CA LEU A 224 1.50 -6.12 -13.72
C LEU A 224 1.24 -5.94 -12.22
N VAL A 225 1.55 -6.97 -11.45
CA VAL A 225 1.35 -7.01 -10.00
C VAL A 225 2.69 -6.92 -9.31
N PHE A 226 2.82 -5.95 -8.42
CA PHE A 226 3.96 -5.77 -7.53
C PHE A 226 3.49 -5.98 -6.09
N VAL A 227 4.26 -6.74 -5.31
CA VAL A 227 4.06 -6.85 -3.87
C VAL A 227 5.36 -6.45 -3.20
N ASP A 228 5.30 -5.51 -2.26
CA ASP A 228 6.47 -4.95 -1.56
C ASP A 228 7.58 -4.50 -2.53
N ASN A 229 7.15 -3.79 -3.57
CA ASN A 229 7.98 -3.30 -4.69
C ASN A 229 8.64 -4.38 -5.56
N GLN A 230 8.34 -5.67 -5.37
CA GLN A 230 8.84 -6.75 -6.21
C GLN A 230 7.79 -7.19 -7.24
N LEU A 231 8.20 -7.33 -8.50
CA LEU A 231 7.31 -7.84 -9.55
C LEU A 231 7.04 -9.33 -9.33
N VAL A 232 5.79 -9.67 -9.00
CA VAL A 232 5.39 -11.07 -8.75
C VAL A 232 4.74 -11.73 -9.97
N GLY A 233 4.18 -10.95 -10.90
CA GLY A 233 3.54 -11.48 -12.10
C GLY A 233 2.50 -10.55 -12.72
N THR A 234 1.48 -11.14 -13.35
CA THR A 234 0.36 -10.43 -13.99
C THR A 234 -0.98 -10.97 -13.49
N SER A 235 -2.00 -10.11 -13.37
CA SER A 235 -3.35 -10.50 -12.94
C SER A 235 -4.15 -11.27 -14.02
N PRO A 236 -5.03 -12.21 -13.65
CA PRO A 236 -5.25 -12.74 -12.30
C PRO A 236 -4.06 -13.56 -11.78
N LEU A 237 -3.74 -13.42 -10.50
CA LEU A 237 -2.60 -14.09 -9.84
C LEU A 237 -3.05 -14.65 -8.49
N GLU A 238 -2.72 -15.91 -8.20
CA GLU A 238 -2.83 -16.52 -6.87
C GLU A 238 -1.44 -16.90 -6.37
N ARG A 239 -1.09 -16.50 -5.16
CA ARG A 239 0.24 -16.75 -4.59
C ARG A 239 0.19 -16.90 -3.07
N THR A 240 0.96 -17.85 -2.55
CA THR A 240 1.24 -17.98 -1.13
C THR A 240 2.18 -16.87 -0.65
N MET A 241 1.82 -16.24 0.47
CA MET A 241 2.52 -15.08 1.02
C MET A 241 2.99 -15.37 2.46
N ILE A 242 3.78 -14.45 3.00
CA ILE A 242 4.11 -14.43 4.43
C ILE A 242 2.95 -13.71 5.15
N GLU A 243 2.75 -14.00 6.42
CA GLU A 243 1.79 -13.26 7.24
C GLU A 243 2.27 -11.85 7.56
N GLY A 244 1.32 -10.92 7.71
CA GLY A 244 1.58 -9.51 8.02
C GLY A 244 1.12 -8.54 6.93
N GLU A 245 1.56 -7.29 7.08
CA GLU A 245 1.20 -6.19 6.19
C GLU A 245 2.03 -6.22 4.90
N HIS A 246 1.34 -6.13 3.76
CA HIS A 246 1.94 -6.11 2.44
C HIS A 246 1.37 -4.97 1.59
N ILE A 247 2.23 -4.35 0.78
CA ILE A 247 1.81 -3.30 -0.16
C ILE A 247 1.67 -3.92 -1.55
N VAL A 248 0.44 -3.99 -2.04
CA VAL A 248 0.10 -4.49 -3.37
C VAL A 248 -0.09 -3.31 -4.31
N ARG A 249 0.77 -3.23 -5.33
CA ARG A 249 0.67 -2.21 -6.39
C ARG A 249 0.42 -2.86 -7.73
N VAL A 250 -0.61 -2.41 -8.43
CA VAL A 250 -0.96 -2.91 -9.76
C VAL A 250 -0.79 -1.83 -10.82
N MET A 251 -0.24 -2.23 -11.97
CA MET A 251 0.09 -1.34 -13.08
C MET A 251 -0.38 -1.92 -14.41
N LEU A 252 -1.11 -1.12 -15.19
CA LEU A 252 -1.52 -1.48 -16.55
C LEU A 252 -1.37 -0.29 -17.47
N ASP A 253 -0.89 -0.52 -18.69
CA ASP A 253 -0.69 0.56 -19.66
C ASP A 253 -2.00 1.27 -20.02
N GLY A 254 -1.99 2.61 -20.01
CA GLY A 254 -3.18 3.44 -20.20
C GLY A 254 -4.11 3.56 -18.99
N TYR A 255 -3.73 2.97 -17.84
CA TYR A 255 -4.47 3.05 -16.58
C TYR A 255 -3.64 3.74 -15.49
N VAL A 256 -4.33 4.30 -14.49
CA VAL A 256 -3.71 4.87 -13.30
C VAL A 256 -3.29 3.69 -12.41
N PRO A 257 -2.03 3.64 -11.94
CA PRO A 257 -1.59 2.63 -11.00
C PRO A 257 -2.42 2.72 -9.72
N ASP A 258 -2.78 1.57 -9.16
CA ASP A 258 -3.51 1.47 -7.90
C ASP A 258 -2.62 0.75 -6.88
N GLU A 259 -2.63 1.22 -5.64
CA GLU A 259 -1.80 0.70 -4.55
C GLU A 259 -2.68 0.52 -3.33
N ARG A 260 -2.61 -0.68 -2.73
CA ARG A 260 -3.38 -1.04 -1.54
C ARG A 260 -2.50 -1.76 -0.54
N GLU A 261 -2.71 -1.41 0.72
CA GLU A 261 -2.18 -2.14 1.85
C GLU A 261 -3.15 -3.26 2.21
N VAL A 262 -2.61 -4.46 2.42
CA VAL A 262 -3.37 -5.66 2.76
C VAL A 262 -2.68 -6.33 3.93
N ASN A 263 -3.43 -6.68 4.97
CA ASN A 263 -2.92 -7.47 6.08
C ASN A 263 -3.30 -8.94 5.87
N LEU A 264 -2.30 -9.79 5.66
CA LEU A 264 -2.49 -11.22 5.39
C LEU A 264 -2.37 -12.02 6.68
N VAL A 265 -3.38 -12.85 6.93
CA VAL A 265 -3.47 -13.70 8.12
C VAL A 265 -3.32 -15.17 7.72
N SER A 266 -2.49 -15.91 8.47
CA SER A 266 -2.27 -17.35 8.26
C SER A 266 -3.58 -18.14 8.19
N GLY A 267 -3.65 -19.05 7.21
CA GLY A 267 -4.83 -19.87 6.91
C GLY A 267 -6.00 -19.17 6.23
N VAL A 268 -5.86 -17.89 5.87
CA VAL A 268 -6.90 -17.15 5.14
C VAL A 268 -6.50 -16.99 3.68
N ARG A 269 -7.47 -17.19 2.78
CA ARG A 269 -7.38 -16.79 1.37
C ARG A 269 -7.97 -15.40 1.20
N GLU A 270 -7.11 -14.41 0.98
CA GLU A 270 -7.49 -13.02 0.77
C GLU A 270 -7.68 -12.75 -0.73
N VAL A 271 -8.84 -12.20 -1.11
CA VAL A 271 -9.18 -11.91 -2.51
C VAL A 271 -9.26 -10.40 -2.71
N LEU A 272 -8.34 -9.87 -3.50
CA LEU A 272 -8.21 -8.45 -3.78
C LEU A 272 -8.70 -8.10 -5.19
N GLU A 273 -9.88 -7.49 -5.27
CA GLU A 273 -10.44 -6.95 -6.51
C GLU A 273 -10.08 -5.47 -6.71
N LEU A 274 -9.41 -5.18 -7.83
CA LEU A 274 -8.88 -3.86 -8.19
C LEU A 274 -9.42 -3.39 -9.55
N PRO A 275 -10.49 -2.58 -9.58
CA PRO A 275 -10.99 -1.98 -10.81
C PRO A 275 -10.13 -0.78 -11.23
N LEU A 276 -9.41 -0.90 -12.35
CA LEU A 276 -8.46 0.12 -12.79
C LEU A 276 -9.16 1.27 -13.54
N LYS A 277 -8.75 2.50 -13.24
CA LYS A 277 -9.24 3.73 -13.90
C LYS A 277 -8.31 4.16 -15.03
N ARG A 278 -8.85 4.56 -16.18
CA ARG A 278 -8.05 5.02 -17.32
C ARG A 278 -7.37 6.37 -17.04
N THR A 279 -6.13 6.52 -17.47
CA THR A 279 -5.37 7.77 -17.31
C THR A 279 -5.95 8.88 -18.22
N PRO A 280 -6.29 10.06 -17.68
CA PRO A 280 -6.87 11.15 -18.46
C PRO A 280 -5.79 11.91 -19.26
N GLN A 281 -5.16 11.28 -20.25
CA GLN A 281 -4.18 11.97 -21.12
C GLN A 281 -4.81 13.04 -22.04
N GLN A 282 -6.13 13.01 -22.25
CA GLN A 282 -6.81 13.88 -23.22
C GLN A 282 -7.05 15.32 -22.72
N ALA A 283 -7.04 15.55 -21.41
CA ALA A 283 -7.33 16.88 -20.86
C ALA A 283 -6.28 17.92 -21.25
N LYS A 284 -4.99 17.54 -21.23
CA LYS A 284 -3.87 18.44 -21.54
C LYS A 284 -3.88 18.93 -22.98
N PHE A 285 -4.18 18.06 -23.94
CA PHE A 285 -4.22 18.42 -25.37
C PHE A 285 -5.42 19.28 -25.75
N ARG A 286 -6.57 19.13 -25.07
CA ARG A 286 -7.72 20.03 -25.27
C ARG A 286 -7.43 21.45 -24.80
N ALA A 287 -6.79 21.60 -23.65
CA ALA A 287 -6.39 22.92 -23.13
C ALA A 287 -5.42 23.62 -24.10
N PHE A 288 -4.42 22.90 -24.59
CA PHE A 288 -3.47 23.45 -25.58
C PHE A 288 -4.14 23.80 -26.92
N GLY A 289 -5.08 22.97 -27.39
CA GLY A 289 -5.84 23.25 -28.62
C GLY A 289 -6.70 24.51 -28.53
N TRP A 290 -7.37 24.74 -27.39
CA TRP A 290 -8.11 25.99 -27.17
C TRP A 290 -7.18 27.19 -26.99
N ALA A 291 -6.07 27.04 -26.28
CA ALA A 291 -5.09 28.11 -26.11
C ALA A 291 -4.49 28.57 -27.45
N SER A 292 -4.15 27.64 -28.35
CA SER A 292 -3.58 28.00 -29.65
C SER A 292 -4.61 28.64 -30.58
N LEU A 293 -5.91 28.29 -30.49
CA LEU A 293 -6.98 28.99 -31.20
C LEU A 293 -7.20 30.40 -30.64
N ALA A 294 -7.22 30.56 -29.31
CA ALA A 294 -7.41 31.85 -28.67
C ALA A 294 -6.32 32.86 -29.03
N VAL A 295 -5.09 32.40 -29.27
CA VAL A 295 -3.98 33.24 -29.76
C VAL A 295 -3.98 33.34 -31.29
N GLY A 296 -4.23 32.25 -32.00
CA GLY A 296 -4.13 32.20 -33.47
C GLY A 296 -5.18 33.03 -34.19
N LEU A 297 -6.44 33.03 -33.72
CA LEU A 297 -7.54 33.80 -34.31
C LEU A 297 -7.31 35.32 -34.30
N PRO A 298 -6.96 35.97 -33.17
CA PRO A 298 -6.68 37.41 -33.17
C PRO A 298 -5.42 37.77 -33.96
N VAL A 299 -4.36 36.94 -33.92
CA VAL A 299 -3.15 37.17 -34.73
C VAL A 299 -3.45 37.09 -36.22
N LEU A 300 -4.25 36.11 -36.65
CA LEU A 300 -4.71 35.97 -38.03
C LEU A 300 -5.58 37.18 -38.44
N GLY A 301 -6.56 37.56 -37.63
CA GLY A 301 -7.43 38.72 -37.88
C GLY A 301 -6.64 40.03 -37.96
N GLY A 302 -5.67 40.22 -37.06
CA GLY A 302 -4.75 41.37 -37.08
C GLY A 302 -3.88 41.40 -38.33
N GLY A 303 -3.36 40.25 -38.78
CA GLY A 303 -2.60 40.13 -40.02
C GLY A 303 -3.42 40.50 -41.27
N VAL A 304 -4.67 40.01 -41.36
CA VAL A 304 -5.61 40.39 -42.44
C VAL A 304 -5.88 41.89 -42.40
N ALA A 305 -6.18 42.45 -41.23
CA ALA A 305 -6.46 43.88 -41.07
C ALA A 305 -5.26 44.76 -41.47
N MET A 306 -4.04 44.38 -41.07
CA MET A 306 -2.81 45.09 -41.45
C MET A 306 -2.57 45.10 -42.96
N LEU A 307 -2.88 44.00 -43.65
CA LEU A 307 -2.78 43.93 -45.11
C LEU A 307 -3.91 44.69 -45.80
N ALA A 308 -5.12 44.70 -45.25
CA ALA A 308 -6.25 45.46 -45.80
C ALA A 308 -6.09 46.99 -45.66
N LEU A 309 -5.38 47.44 -44.62
CA LEU A 309 -5.02 48.84 -44.42
C LEU A 309 -3.77 49.25 -45.21
N HIS A 310 -3.02 48.29 -45.75
CA HIS A 310 -1.79 48.57 -46.49
C HIS A 310 -2.08 49.42 -47.72
N GLY A 311 -1.48 50.62 -47.78
CA GLY A 311 -1.64 51.56 -48.90
C GLY A 311 -2.97 52.29 -48.96
N ARG A 312 -3.91 52.07 -48.02
CA ARG A 312 -5.17 52.82 -47.94
C ARG A 312 -5.02 54.19 -47.27
N TYR A 313 -3.94 54.35 -46.50
CA TYR A 313 -3.45 55.61 -45.95
C TYR A 313 -2.27 56.17 -46.78
N SER A 314 -2.25 55.93 -48.09
CA SER A 314 -1.55 56.86 -48.97
C SER A 314 -2.44 58.09 -49.09
N GLY A 315 -2.32 59.03 -48.16
CA GLY A 315 -2.70 60.39 -48.52
C GLY A 315 -1.88 60.74 -49.75
N GLU A 316 -2.52 61.18 -50.83
CA GLU A 316 -1.85 61.87 -51.92
C GLU A 316 -0.89 62.92 -51.31
N CYS A 317 0.38 62.57 -51.12
CA CYS A 317 1.45 63.54 -51.14
C CYS A 317 1.65 63.93 -52.62
N ASP A 318 0.59 64.39 -53.29
CA ASP A 318 0.73 65.06 -54.57
C ASP A 318 1.07 66.51 -54.24
N GLY A 319 2.37 66.81 -54.29
CA GLY A 319 2.95 68.09 -53.89
C GLY A 319 2.59 69.23 -54.84
N LEU A 320 1.30 69.43 -55.13
CA LEU A 320 0.78 70.60 -55.80
C LEU A 320 0.34 71.62 -54.75
N ILE A 321 1.15 72.66 -54.57
CA ILE A 321 0.71 73.87 -53.87
C ILE A 321 0.25 74.87 -54.94
N THR A 322 -1.00 75.33 -54.87
CA THR A 322 -1.47 76.45 -55.69
C THR A 322 -1.05 77.76 -55.04
N VAL A 323 -0.26 78.57 -55.74
CA VAL A 323 0.13 79.91 -55.30
C VAL A 323 -0.57 80.95 -56.18
N TYR A 324 -1.12 82.01 -55.59
CA TYR A 324 -1.77 83.11 -56.30
C TYR A 324 -0.83 84.31 -56.39
N ASP A 325 -0.71 84.87 -57.59
CA ASP A 325 -0.09 86.17 -57.85
C ASP A 325 -1.01 87.31 -57.32
N GLU A 326 -0.44 88.48 -57.07
CA GLU A 326 -1.13 89.75 -56.77
C GLU A 326 -2.21 90.14 -57.81
N ASN A 327 -2.12 89.62 -59.04
CA ASN A 327 -3.13 89.73 -60.10
C ASN A 327 -4.20 88.61 -60.08
N GLY A 328 -4.18 87.73 -59.07
CA GLY A 328 -5.18 86.67 -58.88
C GLY A 328 -5.06 85.46 -59.82
N THR A 329 -3.96 85.33 -60.56
CA THR A 329 -3.69 84.16 -61.40
C THR A 329 -3.03 83.06 -60.58
N ALA A 330 -3.56 81.83 -60.70
CA ALA A 330 -3.08 80.67 -59.96
C ALA A 330 -2.02 79.90 -60.76
N TYR A 331 -0.88 79.60 -60.14
CA TYR A 331 0.16 78.74 -60.69
C TYR A 331 0.29 77.46 -59.87
N THR A 332 0.30 76.31 -60.55
CA THR A 332 0.56 74.99 -59.97
C THR A 332 1.98 74.56 -60.32
N GLY A 333 2.80 74.30 -59.30
CA GLY A 333 4.16 73.78 -59.47
C GLY A 333 4.51 72.81 -58.37
N THR A 334 5.32 71.81 -58.69
CA THR A 334 5.98 70.95 -57.71
C THR A 334 7.14 71.71 -57.10
N ASN A 335 7.23 71.74 -55.77
CA ASN A 335 8.06 72.68 -55.00
C ASN A 335 9.45 73.02 -55.58
N SER A 336 9.63 74.33 -55.69
CA SER A 336 10.91 75.05 -55.73
C SER A 336 11.72 74.83 -54.44
N GLU A 337 13.02 75.06 -54.59
CA GLU A 337 14.23 74.73 -53.82
C GLU A 337 14.30 75.14 -52.33
N TYR A 338 13.22 75.34 -51.56
CA TYR A 338 13.38 75.77 -50.15
C TYR A 338 12.40 75.25 -49.08
N ARG A 339 11.77 74.09 -49.29
CA ARG A 339 11.13 73.34 -48.17
C ARG A 339 10.86 71.87 -48.53
N PRO A 340 11.52 70.89 -47.89
CA PRO A 340 11.16 69.49 -48.09
C PRO A 340 9.81 69.22 -47.41
N ILE A 341 8.84 68.73 -48.19
CA ILE A 341 7.65 68.09 -47.64
C ILE A 341 8.14 66.77 -47.04
N VAL A 342 8.35 66.75 -45.72
CA VAL A 342 8.67 65.51 -45.01
C VAL A 342 7.36 64.73 -44.90
N CYS A 343 7.07 63.84 -45.85
CA CYS A 343 5.98 62.89 -45.69
C CYS A 343 6.38 61.95 -44.54
N GLU A 344 5.83 62.21 -43.36
CA GLU A 344 6.16 61.50 -42.13
C GLU A 344 5.59 60.07 -42.15
N SER A 345 6.51 59.12 -42.23
CA SER A 345 6.38 57.65 -42.14
C SER A 345 5.17 57.00 -42.83
N VAL A 346 5.43 56.46 -44.03
CA VAL A 346 4.62 55.37 -44.58
C VAL A 346 4.96 54.10 -43.80
N VAL A 347 4.08 53.68 -42.90
CA VAL A 347 4.31 52.44 -42.14
C VAL A 347 4.12 51.27 -43.10
N ASN A 348 5.22 50.63 -43.52
CA ASN A 348 5.17 49.46 -44.39
C ASN A 348 4.69 48.25 -43.59
N THR A 349 3.38 48.03 -43.55
CA THR A 349 2.74 46.93 -42.82
C THR A 349 2.70 45.62 -43.63
N ARG A 350 3.23 45.58 -44.87
CA ARG A 350 3.20 44.36 -45.71
C ARG A 350 3.90 43.18 -45.05
N TRP A 351 5.13 43.39 -44.59
CA TRP A 351 5.92 42.33 -43.98
C TRP A 351 5.29 41.86 -42.66
N GLY A 352 4.90 42.81 -41.80
CA GLY A 352 4.26 42.49 -40.52
C GLY A 352 2.92 41.77 -40.68
N GLY A 353 2.08 42.23 -41.61
CA GLY A 353 0.80 41.59 -41.94
C GLY A 353 0.96 40.20 -42.54
N ALA A 354 1.91 40.01 -43.47
CA ALA A 354 2.20 38.70 -44.07
C ALA A 354 2.74 37.70 -43.03
N ALA A 355 3.66 38.12 -42.17
CA ALA A 355 4.20 37.29 -41.09
C ALA A 355 3.12 36.91 -40.06
N ALA A 356 2.29 37.86 -39.65
CA ALA A 356 1.18 37.61 -38.74
C ALA A 356 0.13 36.66 -39.35
N LEU A 357 -0.19 36.82 -40.64
CA LEU A 357 -1.08 35.89 -41.33
C LEU A 357 -0.56 34.46 -41.35
N ALA A 358 0.70 34.27 -41.75
CA ALA A 358 1.32 32.94 -41.81
C ALA A 358 1.38 32.29 -40.41
N GLY A 359 1.83 33.03 -39.39
CA GLY A 359 1.89 32.54 -38.01
C GLY A 359 0.52 32.23 -37.42
N GLY A 360 -0.46 33.12 -37.63
CA GLY A 360 -1.85 32.93 -37.19
C GLY A 360 -2.49 31.71 -37.85
N ALA A 361 -2.33 31.54 -39.16
CA ALA A 361 -2.85 30.37 -39.88
C ALA A 361 -2.23 29.05 -39.38
N ALA A 362 -0.93 29.03 -39.10
CA ALA A 362 -0.27 27.86 -38.53
C ALA A 362 -0.82 27.51 -37.12
N LEU A 363 -0.99 28.49 -36.24
CA LEU A 363 -1.53 28.26 -34.89
C LEU A 363 -3.00 27.79 -34.91
N VAL A 364 -3.80 28.34 -35.82
CA VAL A 364 -5.21 27.94 -35.99
C VAL A 364 -5.32 26.51 -36.51
N THR A 365 -4.50 26.13 -37.50
CA THR A 365 -4.51 24.76 -38.05
C THR A 365 -4.04 23.72 -37.03
N ILE A 366 -2.97 24.01 -36.28
CA ILE A 366 -2.50 23.14 -35.19
C ILE A 366 -3.57 23.00 -34.10
N GLY A 367 -4.20 24.11 -33.69
CA GLY A 367 -5.27 24.12 -32.68
C GLY A 367 -6.49 23.34 -33.10
N ALA A 368 -6.97 23.59 -34.33
CA ALA A 368 -8.09 22.87 -34.91
C ALA A 368 -7.79 21.36 -35.04
N MET A 369 -6.58 20.99 -35.47
CA MET A 369 -6.17 19.58 -35.57
C MET A 369 -6.14 18.88 -34.21
N LEU A 370 -5.60 19.53 -33.16
CA LEU A 370 -5.61 18.99 -31.80
C LEU A 370 -7.03 18.83 -31.25
N LEU A 371 -7.94 19.78 -31.50
CA LEU A 371 -9.33 19.68 -31.08
C LEU A 371 -10.12 18.62 -31.87
N LEU A 372 -9.87 18.48 -33.17
CA LEU A 372 -10.51 17.44 -33.99
C LEU A 372 -10.03 16.04 -33.60
N ARG A 373 -8.73 15.86 -33.29
CA ARG A 373 -8.18 14.59 -32.81
C ARG A 373 -8.72 14.19 -31.44
N THR A 374 -8.95 15.17 -30.56
CA THR A 374 -9.50 14.95 -29.20
C THR A 374 -11.03 14.92 -29.16
N ARG A 375 -11.72 15.17 -30.27
CA ARG A 375 -13.17 15.05 -30.37
C ARG A 375 -13.57 13.58 -30.27
N ASN A 376 -13.93 13.19 -29.06
CA ASN A 376 -14.32 11.86 -28.64
C ASN A 376 -15.25 11.18 -29.68
N LYS A 377 -14.74 10.17 -30.42
CA LYS A 377 -15.52 9.33 -31.35
C LYS A 377 -16.60 8.48 -30.65
N ASN A 378 -16.76 8.61 -29.34
CA ASN A 378 -17.76 7.85 -28.59
C ASN A 378 -19.22 8.26 -28.88
N LYS A 379 -19.50 9.49 -29.35
CA LYS A 379 -20.90 9.86 -29.70
C LYS A 379 -21.41 9.22 -30.99
N THR A 380 -20.53 8.76 -31.88
CA THR A 380 -20.94 8.04 -33.10
C THR A 380 -21.22 6.56 -32.84
N LYS A 381 -20.58 5.92 -31.84
CA LYS A 381 -20.94 4.55 -31.46
C LYS A 381 -22.27 4.46 -30.69
N THR A 382 -22.64 5.47 -29.90
CA THR A 382 -23.96 5.51 -29.23
C THR A 382 -25.10 5.77 -30.22
N LYS A 383 -24.88 6.56 -31.28
CA LYS A 383 -25.88 6.74 -32.36
C LYS A 383 -25.95 5.58 -33.36
N ALA A 384 -24.86 4.84 -33.55
CA ALA A 384 -24.88 3.60 -34.32
C ALA A 384 -25.59 2.47 -33.55
N LYS A 385 -25.38 2.32 -32.24
CA LYS A 385 -26.14 1.37 -31.40
C LYS A 385 -27.60 1.78 -31.14
N ALA A 386 -27.94 3.07 -31.22
CA ALA A 386 -29.33 3.52 -31.13
C ALA A 386 -30.14 3.31 -32.42
N LYS A 387 -29.53 2.79 -33.49
CA LYS A 387 -30.22 2.47 -34.76
C LYS A 387 -30.40 0.96 -34.99
N ASP A 388 -29.84 0.11 -34.12
CA ASP A 388 -30.04 -1.35 -34.10
C ASP A 388 -30.91 -1.79 -32.91
N THR A 389 -31.91 -0.98 -32.54
CA THR A 389 -33.02 -1.51 -31.73
C THR A 389 -34.01 -2.19 -32.67
N ALA A 390 -33.93 -3.52 -32.75
CA ALA A 390 -34.93 -4.36 -33.38
C ALA A 390 -36.31 -4.04 -32.79
N ARG A 391 -37.15 -3.36 -33.57
CA ARG A 391 -38.52 -3.06 -33.19
C ARG A 391 -39.40 -4.18 -33.73
N ILE A 392 -39.80 -5.10 -32.85
CA ILE A 392 -40.83 -6.10 -33.16
C ILE A 392 -42.16 -5.33 -33.18
N VAL A 393 -42.74 -5.19 -34.37
CA VAL A 393 -44.09 -4.67 -34.55
C VAL A 393 -45.00 -5.88 -34.80
N PRO A 394 -46.08 -6.07 -34.04
CA PRO A 394 -47.02 -7.16 -34.31
C PRO A 394 -47.75 -6.88 -35.62
N ALA A 395 -47.40 -7.63 -36.66
CA ALA A 395 -48.26 -7.81 -37.84
C ALA A 395 -49.12 -9.05 -37.57
N GLY A 396 -50.44 -8.91 -37.68
CA GLY A 396 -51.37 -10.02 -37.47
C GLY A 396 -50.97 -11.21 -38.33
N PHE A 397 -50.65 -12.32 -37.68
CA PHE A 397 -50.20 -13.60 -38.24
C PHE A 397 -48.77 -13.62 -38.86
N GLY A 398 -47.74 -13.34 -38.06
CA GLY A 398 -46.37 -13.81 -38.32
C GLY A 398 -45.26 -12.92 -37.77
N ILE A 399 -44.19 -13.52 -37.24
CA ILE A 399 -42.96 -12.80 -36.84
C ILE A 399 -42.03 -12.78 -38.05
N ALA A 400 -41.81 -11.60 -38.64
CA ALA A 400 -40.78 -11.38 -39.65
C ALA A 400 -39.61 -10.62 -39.01
N GLY A 401 -38.47 -11.30 -38.82
CA GLY A 401 -37.19 -10.68 -38.49
C GLY A 401 -36.30 -10.61 -39.74
N ARG A 402 -35.72 -9.45 -40.01
CA ARG A 402 -34.62 -9.28 -40.98
C ARG A 402 -33.35 -9.14 -40.14
N PHE A 403 -32.48 -10.14 -40.21
CA PHE A 403 -31.16 -10.10 -39.58
C PHE A 403 -30.22 -9.17 -40.36
#